data_AF-A0A4S8L2R5-F1
#
_entry.id   AF-A0A4S8L2R5-F1
#
_cell.length_a   1.000
_cell.length_b   1.000
_cell.length_c   1.000
_cell.angle_alpha   90.00
_cell.angle_beta   90.00
_cell.angle_gamma   90.00
#
_symmetry.space_group_name_H-M   'P 1'
#
loop_
_entity.id
_entity.type
_entity.pdbx_description
1 polymer ?
#
loop_
_entity_poly.entity_id
_entity_poly.type
_entity_poly.pdbx_seq_one_letter_code
_entity_poly.pdbx_strand_id
1 'polypeptide(L)'
;IRAFVKTLLGYDPENPHNEGGLLGKVRAYYGCVEAQGRGSLHCHMLVWLEGGLNPNEIRERVLSQSHNDFTERLIKYLDDVIATEVPASEVNVDSTLPHPCLLRHIQKKRNETEVNFKSRQKCDLRRLVEKTQVHKHNFTCYKYWKGGSSPKTCRFDLDEKNVRPSTSIDPTTGEIFLRQTNGLINPYNPTMLSALRCNMDIKFIGSGTSAKAILYYVTDYITKAQLKAHVAFGALDAALQRLGPHDAHRETLAERGKQLLNRCAYMMLSQQELSAQQVAAYLMEYGDYYSSHRFKPLLWTQFEKFIDDQCHSAECYHSEMEERPVTSPTLQLDDAPRRETPVPESTDDEEVG
;
A
#
# COMPACT_ATOMS: atom_id res chain seq x y z
N ILE A 1 3.53 4.17 -15.27
CA ILE A 1 2.91 5.22 -14.42
C ILE A 1 2.83 6.58 -15.11
N ARG A 2 3.88 7.13 -15.73
CA ARG A 2 3.80 8.44 -16.41
C ARG A 2 2.64 8.57 -17.42
N ALA A 3 2.44 7.56 -18.27
CA ALA A 3 1.30 7.52 -19.19
C ALA A 3 -0.06 7.44 -18.48
N PHE A 4 -0.14 6.75 -17.34
CA PHE A 4 -1.34 6.70 -16.52
C PHE A 4 -1.68 8.08 -15.94
N VAL A 5 -0.68 8.79 -15.40
CA VAL A 5 -0.84 10.15 -14.86
C VAL A 5 -1.26 11.12 -15.96
N LYS A 6 -0.60 11.10 -17.12
CA LYS A 6 -0.92 12.00 -18.22
C LYS A 6 -2.27 11.70 -18.85
N THR A 7 -2.58 10.43 -19.12
CA THR A 7 -3.73 10.05 -19.94
C THR A 7 -4.99 9.75 -19.12
N LEU A 8 -4.89 9.00 -18.02
CA LEU A 8 -6.06 8.62 -17.23
C LEU A 8 -6.37 9.63 -16.14
N LEU A 9 -5.36 10.10 -15.41
CA LEU A 9 -5.57 11.18 -14.44
C LEU A 9 -5.71 12.54 -15.12
N GLY A 10 -5.31 12.65 -16.39
CA GLY A 10 -5.35 13.92 -17.10
C GLY A 10 -4.54 14.98 -16.38
N TYR A 11 -3.39 14.65 -15.77
CA TYR A 11 -2.57 15.65 -15.10
C TYR A 11 -1.56 16.24 -16.09
N ASP A 12 -1.77 17.51 -16.42
CA ASP A 12 -0.88 18.30 -17.28
C ASP A 12 -0.84 19.75 -16.75
N PRO A 13 0.20 20.12 -15.99
CA PRO A 13 0.30 21.44 -15.39
C PRO A 13 0.58 22.54 -16.43
N GLU A 14 1.08 22.18 -17.60
CA GLU A 14 1.38 23.13 -18.69
C GLU A 14 0.12 23.47 -19.51
N ASN A 15 -0.98 22.72 -19.32
CA ASN A 15 -2.24 22.95 -20.02
C ASN A 15 -3.30 23.58 -19.10
N PRO A 16 -3.51 24.91 -19.14
CA PRO A 16 -4.50 25.59 -18.31
C PRO A 16 -5.96 25.23 -18.67
N HIS A 17 -6.21 24.76 -19.89
CA HIS A 17 -7.54 24.35 -20.39
C HIS A 17 -7.85 22.87 -20.14
N ASN A 18 -7.04 22.21 -19.33
CA ASN A 18 -7.25 20.82 -19.00
C ASN A 18 -8.56 20.62 -18.21
N GLU A 19 -9.51 19.92 -18.84
CA GLU A 19 -10.83 19.59 -18.29
C GLU A 19 -10.77 18.53 -17.18
N GLY A 20 -9.61 17.89 -17.00
CA GLY A 20 -9.37 16.84 -16.02
C GLY A 20 -9.39 15.44 -16.63
N GLY A 21 -9.09 14.46 -15.79
CA GLY A 21 -9.11 13.05 -16.17
C GLY A 21 -10.31 12.31 -15.63
N LEU A 22 -10.16 11.00 -15.55
CA LEU A 22 -11.16 10.04 -15.12
C LEU A 22 -11.71 10.29 -13.71
N LEU A 23 -10.89 10.85 -12.82
CA LEU A 23 -11.27 11.18 -11.44
C LEU A 23 -11.69 12.66 -11.32
N GLY A 24 -11.82 13.39 -12.44
CA GLY A 24 -11.94 14.83 -12.46
C GLY A 24 -10.58 15.55 -12.58
N LYS A 25 -10.58 16.86 -12.33
CA LYS A 25 -9.39 17.70 -12.46
C LYS A 25 -8.43 17.42 -11.31
N VAL A 26 -7.23 16.92 -11.61
CA VAL A 26 -6.22 16.61 -10.60
C VAL A 26 -5.38 17.84 -10.27
N ARG A 27 -5.32 18.20 -8.98
CA ARG A 27 -4.50 19.29 -8.47
C ARG A 27 -3.09 18.83 -8.09
N ALA A 28 -3.01 17.66 -7.45
CA ALA A 28 -1.75 17.07 -7.03
C ALA A 28 -1.83 15.54 -7.01
N TYR A 29 -0.68 14.90 -7.08
CA TYR A 29 -0.53 13.49 -6.80
C TYR A 29 0.87 13.19 -6.24
N TYR A 30 0.96 12.08 -5.54
CA TYR A 30 2.20 11.45 -5.12
C TYR A 30 2.00 9.93 -5.18
N GLY A 31 2.96 9.20 -5.75
CA GLY A 31 2.96 7.76 -5.68
C GLY A 31 4.35 7.18 -5.54
N CYS A 32 4.46 6.10 -4.77
CA CYS A 32 5.69 5.33 -4.58
C CYS A 32 5.55 3.94 -5.19
N VAL A 33 6.64 3.41 -5.72
CA VAL A 33 6.73 2.08 -6.31
C VAL A 33 7.54 1.19 -5.39
N GLU A 34 6.92 0.10 -4.93
CA GLU A 34 7.64 -0.98 -4.25
C GLU A 34 7.67 -2.23 -5.11
N ALA A 35 8.67 -3.09 -4.88
CA ALA A 35 8.55 -4.48 -5.29
C ALA A 35 7.90 -5.30 -4.18
N GLN A 36 6.89 -6.05 -4.56
CA GLN A 36 6.31 -7.05 -3.67
C GLN A 36 7.20 -8.29 -3.61
N GLY A 37 6.98 -9.14 -2.60
CA GLY A 37 7.79 -10.35 -2.38
C GLY A 37 7.79 -11.40 -3.50
N ARG A 38 7.06 -11.17 -4.60
CA ARG A 38 7.11 -11.98 -5.84
C ARG A 38 7.79 -11.25 -7.01
N GLY A 39 8.40 -10.10 -6.74
CA GLY A 39 9.14 -9.28 -7.71
C GLY A 39 8.30 -8.32 -8.56
N SER A 40 6.96 -8.38 -8.49
CA SER A 40 6.09 -7.44 -9.19
C SER A 40 6.20 -6.03 -8.61
N LEU A 41 6.23 -5.02 -9.48
CA LEU A 41 6.21 -3.61 -9.08
C LEU A 41 4.79 -3.15 -8.82
N HIS A 42 4.56 -2.54 -7.66
CA HIS A 42 3.28 -2.03 -7.22
C HIS A 42 3.39 -0.55 -6.90
N CYS A 43 2.44 0.24 -7.39
CA CYS A 43 2.38 1.67 -7.11
C CYS A 43 1.29 1.95 -6.09
N HIS A 44 1.67 2.54 -4.95
CA HIS A 44 0.74 3.15 -4.01
C HIS A 44 0.67 4.64 -4.32
N MET A 45 -0.53 5.19 -4.54
CA MET A 45 -0.69 6.56 -5.02
C MET A 45 -1.81 7.30 -4.29
N LEU A 46 -1.54 8.55 -3.93
CA LEU A 46 -2.52 9.53 -3.48
C LEU A 46 -2.77 10.53 -4.60
N VAL A 47 -4.04 10.86 -4.83
CA VAL A 47 -4.48 11.82 -5.85
C VAL A 47 -5.40 12.82 -5.17
N TRP A 48 -5.07 14.11 -5.32
CA TRP A 48 -5.85 15.23 -4.83
C TRP A 48 -6.52 15.91 -6.02
N LEU A 49 -7.83 16.10 -5.90
CA LEU A 49 -8.65 16.73 -6.93
C LEU A 49 -8.78 18.23 -6.67
N GLU A 50 -8.92 19.01 -7.75
CA GLU A 50 -9.26 20.42 -7.70
C GLU A 50 -10.62 20.59 -7.04
N GLY A 51 -10.74 21.50 -6.06
CA GLY A 51 -11.95 21.62 -5.24
C GLY A 51 -12.18 20.46 -4.26
N GLY A 52 -11.24 19.52 -4.13
CA GLY A 52 -11.25 18.49 -3.10
C GLY A 52 -11.19 19.13 -1.71
N LEU A 53 -12.31 19.09 -1.00
CA LEU A 53 -12.45 19.67 0.33
C LEU A 53 -11.67 18.87 1.38
N ASN A 54 -11.34 19.53 2.48
CA ASN A 54 -10.80 18.84 3.65
C ASN A 54 -11.84 17.81 4.15
N PRO A 55 -11.45 16.59 4.57
CA PRO A 55 -12.37 15.62 5.16
C PRO A 55 -13.31 16.18 6.25
N ASN A 56 -12.83 17.12 7.08
CA ASN A 56 -13.67 17.78 8.09
C ASN A 56 -14.72 18.70 7.46
N GLU A 57 -14.39 19.41 6.39
CA GLU A 57 -15.33 20.26 5.64
C GLU A 57 -16.36 19.39 4.89
N ILE A 58 -15.95 18.25 4.33
CA ILE A 58 -16.88 17.28 3.72
C ILE A 58 -17.89 16.82 4.77
N ARG A 59 -17.39 16.40 5.94
CA ARG A 59 -18.24 15.97 7.07
C ARG A 59 -19.20 17.08 7.50
N GLU A 60 -18.72 18.30 7.68
CA GLU A 60 -19.56 19.45 8.07
C GLU A 60 -20.66 19.71 7.04
N ARG A 61 -20.33 19.76 5.75
CA ARG A 61 -21.31 19.99 4.69
C ARG A 61 -22.36 18.89 4.62
N VAL A 62 -21.91 17.64 4.75
CA VAL A 62 -22.80 16.47 4.77
C VAL A 62 -23.76 16.51 5.96
N LEU A 63 -23.28 16.88 7.15
CA LEU A 63 -24.09 16.94 8.38
C LEU A 63 -25.00 18.16 8.46
N SER A 64 -24.64 19.27 7.81
CA SER A 64 -25.37 20.54 7.91
C SER A 64 -26.83 20.51 7.39
N GLN A 65 -27.26 19.42 6.69
CA GLN A 65 -28.60 19.20 6.08
C GLN A 65 -29.11 20.30 5.12
N SER A 66 -28.48 21.48 5.07
CA SER A 66 -28.76 22.58 4.16
C SER A 66 -28.25 22.34 2.73
N HIS A 67 -27.47 21.29 2.53
CA HIS A 67 -26.79 20.98 1.27
C HIS A 67 -27.04 19.55 0.78
N ASN A 68 -28.30 19.09 0.75
CA ASN A 68 -28.65 17.78 0.15
C ASN A 68 -28.06 17.61 -1.26
N ASP A 69 -28.06 18.67 -2.05
CA ASP A 69 -27.46 18.72 -3.39
C ASP A 69 -25.94 18.42 -3.40
N PHE A 70 -25.17 18.84 -2.38
CA PHE A 70 -23.76 18.46 -2.27
C PHE A 70 -23.61 16.96 -2.01
N THR A 71 -24.35 16.43 -1.03
CA THR A 71 -24.32 15.03 -0.65
C THR A 71 -24.72 14.12 -1.82
N GLU A 72 -25.80 14.44 -2.52
CA GLU A 72 -26.26 13.70 -3.68
C GLU A 72 -25.22 13.69 -4.81
N ARG A 73 -24.61 14.85 -5.12
CA ARG A 73 -23.53 14.92 -6.11
C ARG A 73 -22.30 14.11 -5.71
N LEU A 74 -21.92 14.16 -4.43
CA LEU A 74 -20.77 13.39 -3.92
C LEU A 74 -21.03 11.89 -4.04
N ILE A 75 -22.20 11.41 -3.60
CA ILE A 75 -22.59 10.00 -3.74
C ILE A 75 -22.58 9.58 -5.21
N LYS A 76 -23.21 10.37 -6.09
CA LYS A 76 -23.24 10.10 -7.52
C LYS A 76 -21.84 10.02 -8.13
N TYR A 77 -20.96 10.93 -7.75
CA TYR A 77 -19.56 10.91 -8.19
C TYR A 77 -18.83 9.65 -7.73
N LEU A 78 -18.98 9.27 -6.45
CA LEU A 78 -18.32 8.09 -5.89
C LEU A 78 -18.82 6.80 -6.53
N ASP A 79 -20.13 6.67 -6.75
CA ASP A 79 -20.74 5.50 -7.40
C ASP A 79 -20.39 5.39 -8.89
N ASP A 80 -20.08 6.50 -9.57
CA ASP A 80 -19.62 6.53 -10.96
C ASP A 80 -18.14 6.12 -11.08
N VAL A 81 -17.31 6.56 -10.13
CA VAL A 81 -15.85 6.33 -10.16
C VAL A 81 -15.46 4.97 -9.59
N ILE A 82 -16.18 4.48 -8.57
CA ILE A 82 -15.80 3.29 -7.80
C ILE A 82 -16.84 2.18 -8.01
N ALA A 83 -16.42 1.13 -8.71
CA ALA A 83 -17.20 -0.07 -8.93
C ALA A 83 -16.82 -1.16 -7.91
N THR A 84 -17.84 -1.88 -7.42
CA THR A 84 -17.72 -2.97 -6.44
C THR A 84 -18.50 -4.22 -6.88
N GLU A 85 -18.66 -4.37 -8.20
CA GLU A 85 -19.48 -5.40 -8.84
C GLU A 85 -18.76 -6.08 -10.01
N VAL A 86 -19.18 -7.31 -10.33
CA VAL A 86 -18.82 -7.98 -11.58
C VAL A 86 -19.81 -7.53 -12.67
N PRO A 87 -19.35 -6.93 -13.78
CA PRO A 87 -20.24 -6.54 -14.86
C PRO A 87 -21.05 -7.72 -15.40
N ALA A 88 -22.37 -7.55 -15.50
CA ALA A 88 -23.24 -8.53 -16.14
C ALA A 88 -22.88 -8.65 -17.64
N SER A 89 -22.66 -9.88 -18.13
CA SER A 89 -22.39 -10.14 -19.54
C SER A 89 -23.30 -11.25 -20.03
N GLU A 90 -23.92 -11.06 -21.19
CA GLU A 90 -24.78 -12.06 -21.85
C GLU A 90 -23.96 -13.10 -22.62
N VAL A 91 -22.69 -12.82 -22.88
CA VAL A 91 -21.80 -13.70 -23.64
C VAL A 91 -21.05 -14.62 -22.68
N ASN A 92 -21.17 -15.93 -22.91
CA ASN A 92 -20.44 -16.93 -22.16
C ASN A 92 -18.94 -16.80 -22.45
N VAL A 93 -18.14 -16.63 -21.40
CA VAL A 93 -16.71 -16.44 -21.52
C VAL A 93 -16.05 -17.79 -21.73
N ASP A 94 -15.31 -17.95 -22.82
CA ASP A 94 -14.47 -19.12 -23.04
C ASP A 94 -13.40 -19.23 -21.95
N SER A 95 -13.51 -20.29 -21.14
CA SER A 95 -12.61 -20.59 -20.02
C SER A 95 -11.21 -20.99 -20.47
N THR A 96 -11.03 -21.36 -21.74
CA THR A 96 -9.73 -21.74 -22.32
C THR A 96 -8.86 -20.54 -22.66
N LEU A 97 -9.43 -19.33 -22.70
CA LEU A 97 -8.69 -18.12 -23.01
C LEU A 97 -7.61 -17.83 -21.95
N PRO A 98 -6.41 -17.37 -22.36
CA PRO A 98 -5.36 -16.96 -21.42
C PRO A 98 -5.83 -15.90 -20.43
N HIS A 99 -5.11 -15.79 -19.31
CA HIS A 99 -5.37 -14.78 -18.29
C HIS A 99 -5.46 -13.38 -18.93
N PRO A 100 -6.51 -12.57 -18.63
CA PRO A 100 -6.76 -11.33 -19.35
C PRO A 100 -5.62 -10.30 -19.23
N CYS A 101 -4.84 -10.33 -18.14
CA CYS A 101 -3.64 -9.49 -17.96
C CYS A 101 -2.53 -9.75 -19.01
N LEU A 102 -2.51 -10.93 -19.64
CA LEU A 102 -1.53 -11.28 -20.68
C LEU A 102 -1.96 -10.82 -22.07
N LEU A 103 -3.21 -10.37 -22.21
CA LEU A 103 -3.80 -9.94 -23.47
C LEU A 103 -3.70 -8.43 -23.60
N ARG A 104 -3.65 -7.94 -24.85
CA ARG A 104 -3.80 -6.51 -25.13
C ARG A 104 -5.24 -6.08 -24.92
N HIS A 105 -5.43 -4.78 -24.69
CA HIS A 105 -6.75 -4.19 -24.61
C HIS A 105 -7.57 -4.48 -25.88
N ILE A 106 -8.88 -4.61 -25.71
CA ILE A 106 -9.79 -4.81 -26.84
C ILE A 106 -9.78 -3.56 -27.73
N GLN A 107 -9.58 -3.78 -29.03
CA GLN A 107 -9.68 -2.75 -30.07
C GLN A 107 -10.91 -2.98 -30.95
N LYS A 108 -11.49 -1.88 -31.43
CA LYS A 108 -12.61 -1.90 -32.37
C LYS A 108 -12.12 -2.35 -33.74
N LYS A 109 -12.76 -3.37 -34.31
CA LYS A 109 -12.41 -3.84 -35.67
C LYS A 109 -13.00 -2.90 -36.71
N ARG A 110 -12.37 -2.82 -37.90
CA ARG A 110 -12.74 -1.86 -38.96
C ARG A 110 -14.23 -1.93 -39.38
N ASN A 111 -14.82 -3.12 -39.41
CA ASN A 111 -16.19 -3.35 -39.88
C ASN A 111 -17.16 -3.74 -38.75
N GLU A 112 -16.80 -3.45 -37.50
CA GLU A 112 -17.59 -3.85 -36.35
C GLU A 112 -18.53 -2.73 -35.90
N THR A 113 -19.77 -3.13 -35.57
CA THR A 113 -20.76 -2.22 -35.01
C THR A 113 -20.35 -1.79 -33.60
N GLU A 114 -20.78 -0.59 -33.20
CA GLU A 114 -20.49 -0.08 -31.86
C GLU A 114 -21.03 -0.99 -30.75
N VAL A 115 -22.19 -1.62 -30.99
CA VAL A 115 -22.82 -2.58 -30.08
C VAL A 115 -21.93 -3.80 -29.86
N ASN A 116 -21.40 -4.39 -30.93
CA ASN A 116 -20.52 -5.56 -30.83
C ASN A 116 -19.21 -5.22 -30.14
N PHE A 117 -18.62 -4.06 -30.45
CA PHE A 117 -17.40 -3.59 -29.81
C PHE A 117 -17.61 -3.41 -28.29
N LYS A 118 -18.66 -2.70 -27.88
CA LYS A 118 -19.01 -2.51 -26.46
C LYS A 118 -19.31 -3.82 -25.74
N SER A 119 -19.98 -4.76 -26.41
CA SER A 119 -20.23 -6.09 -25.86
C SER A 119 -18.91 -6.82 -25.57
N ARG A 120 -17.96 -6.84 -26.52
CA ARG A 120 -16.62 -7.44 -26.29
C ARG A 120 -15.84 -6.72 -25.19
N GLN A 121 -15.93 -5.39 -25.12
CA GLN A 121 -15.28 -4.60 -24.06
C GLN A 121 -15.84 -4.97 -22.68
N LYS A 122 -17.16 -5.14 -22.56
CA LYS A 122 -17.83 -5.56 -21.31
C LYS A 122 -17.41 -6.98 -20.92
N CYS A 123 -17.31 -7.90 -21.89
CA CYS A 123 -16.82 -9.26 -21.66
C CYS A 123 -15.37 -9.26 -21.14
N ASP A 124 -14.50 -8.47 -21.76
CA ASP A 124 -13.09 -8.36 -21.34
C ASP A 124 -12.96 -7.73 -19.94
N LEU A 125 -13.71 -6.67 -19.65
CA LEU A 125 -13.76 -6.08 -18.31
C LEU A 125 -14.25 -7.09 -17.27
N ARG A 126 -15.33 -7.83 -17.55
CA ARG A 126 -15.82 -8.89 -16.67
C ARG A 126 -14.71 -9.89 -16.34
N ARG A 127 -13.99 -10.38 -17.35
CA ARG A 127 -12.86 -11.31 -17.16
C ARG A 127 -11.77 -10.72 -16.29
N LEU A 128 -11.42 -9.44 -16.51
CA LEU A 128 -10.45 -8.74 -15.67
C LEU A 128 -10.92 -8.69 -14.21
N VAL A 129 -12.16 -8.31 -13.96
CA VAL A 129 -12.73 -8.24 -12.60
C VAL A 129 -12.72 -9.62 -11.93
N GLU A 130 -13.24 -10.64 -12.60
CA GLU A 130 -13.28 -12.02 -12.07
C GLU A 130 -11.90 -12.57 -11.74
N LYS A 131 -10.88 -12.24 -12.53
CA LYS A 131 -9.52 -12.78 -12.36
C LYS A 131 -8.62 -11.93 -11.47
N THR A 132 -8.89 -10.63 -11.32
CA THR A 132 -7.97 -9.70 -10.64
C THR A 132 -8.58 -8.93 -9.47
N GLN A 133 -9.91 -8.81 -9.39
CA GLN A 133 -10.57 -8.03 -8.33
C GLN A 133 -11.35 -8.88 -7.33
N VAL A 134 -11.77 -10.09 -7.73
CA VAL A 134 -12.43 -11.03 -6.81
C VAL A 134 -11.39 -11.64 -5.88
N HIS A 135 -11.53 -11.32 -4.60
CA HIS A 135 -10.67 -11.82 -3.54
C HIS A 135 -10.86 -13.32 -3.33
N LYS A 136 -9.76 -14.02 -3.17
CA LYS A 136 -9.74 -15.42 -2.75
C LYS A 136 -8.91 -15.52 -1.49
N HIS A 137 -9.54 -15.96 -0.41
CA HIS A 137 -8.85 -16.09 0.87
C HIS A 137 -7.66 -17.05 0.75
N ASN A 138 -6.56 -16.65 1.38
CA ASN A 138 -5.35 -17.45 1.49
C ASN A 138 -4.70 -17.19 2.86
N PHE A 139 -3.57 -17.82 3.14
CA PHE A 139 -2.89 -17.69 4.43
C PHE A 139 -2.58 -16.22 4.82
N THR A 140 -2.34 -15.32 3.84
CA THR A 140 -2.05 -13.91 4.13
C THR A 140 -3.24 -13.15 4.70
N CYS A 141 -4.47 -13.60 4.39
CA CYS A 141 -5.71 -13.02 4.93
C CYS A 141 -5.80 -13.22 6.43
N TYR A 142 -5.25 -14.33 6.93
CA TYR A 142 -5.32 -14.74 8.33
C TYR A 142 -3.96 -14.61 9.02
N LYS A 143 -3.03 -13.82 8.46
CA LYS A 143 -1.67 -13.65 9.01
C LYS A 143 -1.66 -13.20 10.47
N TYR A 144 -2.65 -12.42 10.89
CA TYR A 144 -2.76 -11.90 12.26
C TYR A 144 -3.81 -12.64 13.11
N TRP A 145 -4.37 -13.73 12.57
CA TRP A 145 -5.31 -14.55 13.33
C TRP A 145 -4.55 -15.32 14.41
N LYS A 146 -4.92 -15.09 15.67
CA LYS A 146 -4.20 -15.63 16.84
C LYS A 146 -4.61 -17.07 17.18
N GLY A 147 -5.43 -17.72 16.37
CA GLY A 147 -5.95 -19.06 16.65
C GLY A 147 -7.06 -19.09 17.70
N GLY A 148 -7.39 -20.31 18.16
CA GLY A 148 -8.37 -20.56 19.22
C GLY A 148 -9.82 -20.28 18.81
N SER A 149 -10.59 -19.69 19.72
CA SER A 149 -12.02 -19.38 19.55
C SER A 149 -12.29 -18.09 18.76
N SER A 150 -11.24 -17.35 18.36
CA SER A 150 -11.41 -16.10 17.61
C SER A 150 -11.86 -16.40 16.17
N PRO A 151 -12.88 -15.69 15.64
CA PRO A 151 -13.31 -15.92 14.26
C PRO A 151 -12.18 -15.57 13.29
N LYS A 152 -12.07 -16.35 12.20
CA LYS A 152 -11.17 -16.04 11.10
C LYS A 152 -11.72 -14.82 10.35
N THR A 153 -11.15 -13.65 10.60
CA THR A 153 -11.48 -12.43 9.86
C THR A 153 -10.41 -12.15 8.81
N CYS A 154 -10.85 -11.75 7.63
CA CYS A 154 -9.93 -11.32 6.58
C CYS A 154 -9.25 -10.01 6.98
N ARG A 155 -7.92 -9.97 6.99
CA ARG A 155 -7.14 -8.74 7.25
C ARG A 155 -7.56 -7.56 6.36
N PHE A 156 -8.04 -7.84 5.16
CA PHE A 156 -8.45 -6.81 4.19
C PHE A 156 -9.93 -6.40 4.31
N ASP A 157 -10.66 -6.96 5.29
CA ASP A 157 -12.08 -6.73 5.51
C ASP A 157 -12.96 -7.05 4.28
N LEU A 158 -12.55 -8.09 3.54
CA LEU A 158 -13.30 -8.63 2.40
C LEU A 158 -14.00 -9.91 2.88
N ASP A 159 -15.31 -9.89 2.94
CA ASP A 159 -16.16 -10.99 3.39
C ASP A 159 -17.45 -10.98 2.58
N GLU A 160 -18.01 -12.15 2.27
CA GLU A 160 -19.28 -12.26 1.51
C GLU A 160 -20.45 -11.53 2.20
N LYS A 161 -20.37 -11.35 3.53
CA LYS A 161 -21.37 -10.63 4.32
C LYS A 161 -21.23 -9.11 4.24
N ASN A 162 -20.08 -8.60 3.81
CA ASN A 162 -19.81 -7.17 3.71
C ASN A 162 -20.47 -6.58 2.45
N VAL A 163 -21.80 -6.57 2.42
CA VAL A 163 -22.62 -6.09 1.30
C VAL A 163 -23.44 -4.88 1.69
N ARG A 164 -23.44 -3.85 0.84
CA ARG A 164 -24.23 -2.62 0.95
C ARG A 164 -24.84 -2.29 -0.42
N PRO A 165 -26.18 -2.25 -0.55
CA PRO A 165 -26.84 -2.10 -1.85
C PRO A 165 -26.69 -0.69 -2.45
N SER A 166 -26.51 0.32 -1.62
CA SER A 166 -26.31 1.71 -2.03
C SER A 166 -25.29 2.39 -1.12
N THR A 167 -24.70 3.48 -1.62
CA THR A 167 -23.87 4.36 -0.80
C THR A 167 -24.76 5.11 0.18
N SER A 168 -24.38 5.13 1.46
CA SER A 168 -25.11 5.81 2.51
C SER A 168 -24.18 6.65 3.37
N ILE A 169 -24.77 7.54 4.16
CA ILE A 169 -24.04 8.40 5.09
C ILE A 169 -24.65 8.26 6.47
N ASP A 170 -23.80 8.10 7.48
CA ASP A 170 -24.21 8.17 8.88
C ASP A 170 -24.67 9.61 9.22
N PRO A 171 -25.94 9.81 9.63
CA PRO A 171 -26.47 11.14 9.91
C PRO A 171 -25.88 11.80 11.16
N THR A 172 -25.18 11.05 12.01
CA THR A 172 -24.58 11.53 13.26
C THR A 172 -23.09 11.77 13.10
N THR A 173 -22.39 10.83 12.47
CA THR A 173 -20.92 10.90 12.31
C THR A 173 -20.49 11.54 11.01
N GLY A 174 -21.36 11.56 9.99
CA GLY A 174 -21.05 12.01 8.63
C GLY A 174 -20.14 11.03 7.88
N GLU A 175 -19.95 9.81 8.39
CA GLU A 175 -19.18 8.77 7.74
C GLU A 175 -19.89 8.27 6.49
N ILE A 176 -19.14 8.11 5.39
CA ILE A 176 -19.67 7.67 4.10
C ILE A 176 -19.38 6.18 3.93
N PHE A 177 -20.44 5.39 3.82
CA PHE A 177 -20.36 3.97 3.54
C PHE A 177 -20.64 3.72 2.06
N LEU A 178 -19.58 3.42 1.30
CA LEU A 178 -19.69 3.14 -0.13
C LEU A 178 -20.51 1.88 -0.41
N ARG A 179 -21.28 1.93 -1.49
CA ARG A 179 -21.96 0.79 -2.09
C ARG A 179 -20.98 -0.36 -2.30
N GLN A 180 -21.32 -1.54 -1.81
CA GLN A 180 -20.54 -2.76 -1.94
C GLN A 180 -21.47 -3.90 -2.34
N THR A 181 -21.66 -4.16 -3.63
CA THR A 181 -22.61 -5.21 -4.05
C THR A 181 -22.10 -6.63 -3.83
N ASN A 182 -20.78 -6.81 -3.74
CA ASN A 182 -20.15 -8.09 -3.47
C ASN A 182 -18.96 -7.84 -2.54
N GLY A 183 -19.04 -8.28 -1.28
CA GLY A 183 -18.02 -8.00 -0.28
C GLY A 183 -16.66 -8.68 -0.50
N LEU A 184 -16.52 -9.55 -1.50
CA LEU A 184 -15.24 -10.11 -1.93
C LEU A 184 -14.57 -9.32 -3.06
N ILE A 185 -15.21 -8.28 -3.61
CA ILE A 185 -14.62 -7.49 -4.69
C ILE A 185 -13.83 -6.32 -4.12
N ASN A 186 -12.56 -6.24 -4.48
CA ASN A 186 -11.77 -5.03 -4.27
C ASN A 186 -12.39 -3.87 -5.07
N PRO A 187 -12.67 -2.72 -4.45
CA PRO A 187 -13.14 -1.54 -5.16
C PRO A 187 -12.17 -1.15 -6.28
N TYR A 188 -12.69 -0.94 -7.49
CA TYR A 188 -11.89 -0.64 -8.67
C TYR A 188 -12.56 0.44 -9.51
N ASN A 189 -11.81 1.08 -10.40
CA ASN A 189 -12.39 1.89 -11.46
C ASN A 189 -12.38 1.09 -12.78
N PRO A 190 -13.52 0.94 -13.48
CA PRO A 190 -13.61 0.16 -14.72
C PRO A 190 -12.61 0.56 -15.81
N THR A 191 -12.44 1.86 -16.05
CA THR A 191 -11.54 2.37 -17.08
C THR A 191 -10.08 2.17 -16.69
N MET A 192 -9.73 2.41 -15.43
CA MET A 192 -8.36 2.15 -14.93
C MET A 192 -8.03 0.66 -15.05
N LEU A 193 -8.95 -0.22 -14.64
CA LEU A 193 -8.76 -1.65 -14.73
C LEU A 193 -8.60 -2.14 -16.18
N SER A 194 -9.42 -1.65 -17.11
CA SER A 194 -9.28 -1.99 -18.53
C SER A 194 -7.95 -1.51 -19.13
N ALA A 195 -7.45 -0.36 -18.70
CA ALA A 195 -6.21 0.22 -19.20
C ALA A 195 -4.96 -0.45 -18.59
N LEU A 196 -4.95 -0.65 -17.27
CA LEU A 196 -3.83 -1.21 -16.52
C LEU A 196 -3.77 -2.74 -16.61
N ARG A 197 -4.94 -3.38 -16.73
CA ARG A 197 -5.12 -4.83 -16.83
C ARG A 197 -4.42 -5.59 -15.69
N CYS A 198 -4.43 -5.06 -14.48
CA CYS A 198 -3.88 -5.70 -13.28
C CYS A 198 -4.77 -5.41 -12.06
N ASN A 199 -4.53 -6.13 -10.96
CA ASN A 199 -5.22 -5.84 -9.70
C ASN A 199 -4.98 -4.38 -9.28
N MET A 200 -6.02 -3.74 -8.75
CA MET A 200 -5.98 -2.37 -8.25
C MET A 200 -6.94 -2.26 -7.06
N ASP A 201 -6.74 -1.24 -6.23
CA ASP A 201 -7.64 -0.87 -5.13
C ASP A 201 -7.78 0.65 -5.16
N ILE A 202 -9.01 1.15 -5.30
CA ILE A 202 -9.30 2.59 -5.25
C ILE A 202 -10.19 2.90 -4.05
N LYS A 203 -9.77 3.87 -3.23
CA LYS A 203 -10.48 4.25 -2.03
C LYS A 203 -10.64 5.76 -1.95
N PHE A 204 -11.84 6.19 -1.63
CA PHE A 204 -12.13 7.58 -1.30
C PHE A 204 -11.72 7.89 0.13
N ILE A 205 -11.01 9.00 0.33
CA ILE A 205 -10.54 9.44 1.64
C ILE A 205 -11.43 10.60 2.11
N GLY A 206 -12.56 10.25 2.71
CA GLY A 206 -13.59 11.21 3.12
C GLY A 206 -13.55 11.64 4.59
N SER A 207 -12.77 10.96 5.44
CA SER A 207 -12.71 11.25 6.88
C SER A 207 -11.28 11.55 7.34
N GLY A 208 -11.14 12.36 8.40
CA GLY A 208 -9.83 12.64 9.01
C GLY A 208 -9.14 11.38 9.54
N THR A 209 -9.90 10.41 10.05
CA THR A 209 -9.38 9.11 10.49
C THR A 209 -8.85 8.30 9.30
N SER A 210 -9.61 8.21 8.20
CA SER A 210 -9.17 7.55 6.97
C SER A 210 -7.94 8.24 6.37
N ALA A 211 -7.87 9.57 6.44
CA ALA A 211 -6.72 10.35 5.98
C ALA A 211 -5.46 10.06 6.80
N LYS A 212 -5.57 10.02 8.14
CA LYS A 212 -4.44 9.62 8.99
C LYS A 212 -4.02 8.18 8.71
N ALA A 213 -4.97 7.25 8.63
CA ALA A 213 -4.69 5.84 8.37
C ALA A 213 -3.97 5.63 7.03
N ILE A 214 -4.41 6.30 5.96
CA ILE A 214 -3.76 6.18 4.65
C ILE A 214 -2.37 6.85 4.64
N LEU A 215 -2.17 7.94 5.37
CA LEU A 215 -0.84 8.55 5.53
C LEU A 215 0.13 7.57 6.22
N TYR A 216 -0.28 6.94 7.33
CA TYR A 216 0.54 5.90 7.97
C TYR A 216 0.81 4.74 7.04
N TYR A 217 -0.22 4.25 6.35
CA TYR A 217 -0.10 3.16 5.39
C TYR A 217 0.93 3.51 4.30
N VAL A 218 0.74 4.60 3.56
CA VAL A 218 1.65 5.02 2.48
C VAL A 218 3.06 5.28 3.02
N THR A 219 3.19 5.87 4.21
CA THR A 219 4.49 6.07 4.86
C THR A 219 5.19 4.73 5.12
N ASP A 220 4.49 3.73 5.65
CA ASP A 220 5.04 2.37 5.86
C ASP A 220 5.59 1.76 4.56
N TYR A 221 4.91 1.97 3.43
CA TYR A 221 5.40 1.53 2.12
C TYR A 221 6.61 2.32 1.63
N ILE A 222 6.65 3.63 1.85
CA ILE A 222 7.80 4.48 1.51
C ILE A 222 9.02 4.09 2.36
N THR A 223 8.83 3.84 3.64
CA THR A 223 9.90 3.55 4.61
C THR A 223 10.17 2.06 4.75
N LYS A 224 9.57 1.22 3.91
CA LYS A 224 9.69 -0.23 4.01
C LYS A 224 11.13 -0.65 3.82
N ALA A 225 11.71 -1.23 4.88
CA ALA A 225 13.07 -1.74 4.82
C ALA A 225 13.20 -2.80 3.72
N GLN A 226 14.17 -2.60 2.82
CA GLN A 226 14.46 -3.55 1.73
C GLN A 226 15.03 -4.87 2.28
N LEU A 227 15.66 -4.85 3.46
CA LEU A 227 16.24 -6.01 4.12
C LEU A 227 15.45 -6.37 5.40
N LYS A 228 15.02 -7.63 5.51
CA LYS A 228 14.39 -8.12 6.75
C LYS A 228 15.42 -8.19 7.87
N ALA A 229 15.01 -7.85 9.09
CA ALA A 229 15.91 -7.81 10.25
C ALA A 229 16.70 -9.11 10.48
N HIS A 230 16.10 -10.28 10.34
CA HIS A 230 16.82 -11.56 10.51
C HIS A 230 17.91 -11.78 9.45
N VAL A 231 17.70 -11.33 8.21
CA VAL A 231 18.73 -11.39 7.16
C VAL A 231 19.85 -10.40 7.48
N ALA A 232 19.50 -9.20 7.96
CA ALA A 232 20.48 -8.23 8.44
C ALA A 232 21.33 -8.81 9.58
N PHE A 233 20.71 -9.43 10.60
CA PHE A 233 21.42 -10.04 11.72
C PHE A 233 22.31 -11.22 11.28
N GLY A 234 21.83 -12.09 10.37
CA GLY A 234 22.66 -13.15 9.80
C GLY A 234 23.86 -12.60 9.02
N ALA A 235 23.68 -11.52 8.26
CA ALA A 235 24.76 -10.85 7.55
C ALA A 235 25.77 -10.20 8.50
N LEU A 236 25.31 -9.62 9.62
CA LEU A 236 26.16 -9.06 10.68
C LEU A 236 26.98 -10.14 11.39
N ASP A 237 26.36 -11.26 11.75
CA ASP A 237 27.04 -12.39 12.38
C ASP A 237 28.12 -12.97 11.45
N ALA A 238 27.78 -13.18 10.17
CA ALA A 238 28.75 -13.61 9.16
C ALA A 238 29.90 -12.59 8.97
N ALA A 239 29.61 -11.28 9.06
CA ALA A 239 30.64 -10.23 8.99
C ALA A 239 31.58 -10.27 10.20
N LEU A 240 31.04 -10.50 11.41
CA LEU A 240 31.81 -10.63 12.65
C LEU A 240 32.73 -11.85 12.63
N GLN A 241 32.22 -13.01 12.21
CA GLN A 241 33.01 -14.24 12.10
C GLN A 241 34.19 -14.06 11.12
N ARG A 242 33.99 -13.30 10.03
CA ARG A 242 35.03 -13.02 9.03
C ARG A 242 36.05 -11.95 9.44
N LEU A 243 35.83 -11.22 10.53
CA LEU A 243 36.77 -10.20 11.03
C LEU A 243 37.93 -10.81 11.83
N GLY A 244 37.79 -12.06 12.29
CA GLY A 244 38.80 -12.75 13.08
C GLY A 244 39.09 -12.07 14.44
N PRO A 245 40.02 -12.61 15.24
CA PRO A 245 40.41 -12.02 16.51
C PRO A 245 41.10 -10.66 16.32
N HIS A 246 40.91 -9.76 17.29
CA HIS A 246 41.58 -8.45 17.31
C HIS A 246 43.06 -8.60 17.62
N ASP A 247 43.91 -7.97 16.80
CA ASP A 247 45.34 -7.87 17.03
C ASP A 247 45.71 -6.41 17.33
N ALA A 248 45.92 -6.11 18.61
CA ALA A 248 46.23 -4.76 19.10
C ALA A 248 47.57 -4.21 18.56
N HIS A 249 48.42 -5.05 17.97
CA HIS A 249 49.69 -4.61 17.36
C HIS A 249 49.55 -4.21 15.88
N ARG A 250 48.46 -4.61 15.22
CA ARG A 250 48.24 -4.38 13.78
C ARG A 250 47.14 -3.39 13.46
N GLU A 251 46.17 -3.20 14.34
CA GLU A 251 45.04 -2.32 14.11
C GLU A 251 44.63 -1.55 15.38
N THR A 252 44.22 -0.29 15.20
CA THR A 252 43.57 0.47 16.25
C THR A 252 42.10 0.10 16.39
N LEU A 253 41.51 0.36 17.57
CA LEU A 253 40.07 0.15 17.81
C LEU A 253 39.19 0.92 16.81
N ALA A 254 39.61 2.13 16.42
CA ALA A 254 38.89 2.95 15.44
C ALA A 254 38.94 2.32 14.03
N GLU A 255 40.09 1.81 13.61
CA GLU A 255 40.24 1.12 12.33
C GLU A 255 39.45 -0.18 12.29
N ARG A 256 39.48 -0.97 13.38
CA ARG A 256 38.66 -2.17 13.51
C ARG A 256 37.17 -1.84 13.46
N GLY A 257 36.73 -0.80 14.17
CA GLY A 257 35.34 -0.33 14.13
C GLY A 257 34.90 0.06 12.72
N LYS A 258 35.74 0.79 11.99
CA LYS A 258 35.47 1.15 10.59
C LYS A 258 35.41 -0.08 9.67
N GLN A 259 36.34 -1.03 9.83
CA GLN A 259 36.33 -2.28 9.07
C GLN A 259 35.08 -3.12 9.33
N LEU A 260 34.64 -3.19 10.60
CA LEU A 260 33.40 -3.84 11.00
C LEU A 260 32.20 -3.21 10.31
N LEU A 261 32.03 -1.89 10.43
CA LEU A 261 30.92 -1.18 9.79
C LEU A 261 30.89 -1.38 8.27
N ASN A 262 32.05 -1.27 7.61
CA ASN A 262 32.15 -1.50 6.16
C ASN A 262 31.80 -2.94 5.78
N ARG A 263 32.32 -3.95 6.49
CA ARG A 263 32.00 -5.36 6.21
C ARG A 263 30.55 -5.67 6.44
N CYS A 264 29.97 -5.17 7.54
CA CYS A 264 28.54 -5.26 7.81
C CYS A 264 27.72 -4.66 6.66
N ALA A 265 28.06 -3.45 6.21
CA ALA A 265 27.40 -2.81 5.08
C ALA A 265 27.52 -3.62 3.78
N TYR A 266 28.72 -4.07 3.42
CA TYR A 266 28.92 -4.86 2.20
C TYR A 266 28.23 -6.22 2.26
N MET A 267 28.23 -6.88 3.42
CA MET A 267 27.52 -8.15 3.60
C MET A 267 26.01 -7.95 3.47
N MET A 268 25.46 -6.91 4.11
CA MET A 268 24.04 -6.56 3.98
C MET A 268 23.66 -6.27 2.53
N LEU A 269 24.49 -5.53 1.78
CA LEU A 269 24.27 -5.27 0.36
C LEU A 269 24.37 -6.54 -0.50
N SER A 270 25.33 -7.43 -0.20
CA SER A 270 25.51 -8.68 -0.94
C SER A 270 24.36 -9.68 -0.78
N GLN A 271 23.65 -9.61 0.35
CA GLN A 271 22.49 -10.45 0.66
C GLN A 271 21.18 -9.81 0.19
N GLN A 272 21.25 -8.62 -0.41
CA GLN A 272 20.08 -7.95 -0.93
C GLN A 272 19.69 -8.54 -2.29
N GLU A 273 18.58 -9.27 -2.30
CA GLU A 273 17.97 -9.74 -3.53
C GLU A 273 17.08 -8.64 -4.14
N LEU A 274 17.25 -8.39 -5.43
CA LEU A 274 16.44 -7.47 -6.22
C LEU A 274 15.71 -8.25 -7.31
N SER A 275 14.45 -7.91 -7.56
CA SER A 275 13.70 -8.52 -8.66
C SER A 275 14.20 -8.02 -10.00
N ALA A 276 14.09 -8.86 -11.04
CA ALA A 276 14.43 -8.47 -12.41
C ALA A 276 13.65 -7.21 -12.86
N GLN A 277 12.41 -7.07 -12.40
CA GLN A 277 11.56 -5.91 -12.71
C GLN A 277 12.07 -4.64 -12.02
N GLN A 278 12.54 -4.70 -10.77
CA GLN A 278 13.16 -3.57 -10.08
C GLN A 278 14.42 -3.10 -10.80
N VAL A 279 15.29 -4.06 -11.13
CA VAL A 279 16.54 -3.77 -11.85
C VAL A 279 16.24 -3.14 -13.21
N ALA A 280 15.28 -3.71 -13.95
CA ALA A 280 14.85 -3.13 -15.23
C ALA A 280 14.28 -1.71 -15.06
N ALA A 281 13.42 -1.47 -14.08
CA ALA A 281 12.87 -0.13 -13.84
C ALA A 281 13.93 0.90 -13.45
N TYR A 282 14.94 0.48 -12.67
CA TYR A 282 16.08 1.31 -12.31
C TYR A 282 16.93 1.65 -13.54
N LEU A 283 17.30 0.64 -14.34
CA LEU A 283 18.10 0.82 -15.57
C LEU A 283 17.37 1.68 -16.63
N MET A 284 16.04 1.63 -16.66
CA MET A 284 15.21 2.44 -17.55
C MET A 284 14.91 3.84 -16.98
N GLU A 285 15.50 4.20 -15.84
CA GLU A 285 15.31 5.51 -15.18
C GLU A 285 13.84 5.86 -14.92
N TYR A 286 13.02 4.84 -14.64
CA TYR A 286 11.61 5.06 -14.33
C TYR A 286 11.41 5.69 -12.95
N GLY A 287 12.38 5.49 -12.05
CA GLY A 287 12.32 5.94 -10.67
C GLY A 287 11.42 5.05 -9.80
N ASP A 288 11.52 5.27 -8.50
CA ASP A 288 10.78 4.59 -7.43
C ASP A 288 9.66 5.46 -6.83
N TYR A 289 9.51 6.71 -7.29
CA TYR A 289 8.37 7.56 -6.97
C TYR A 289 7.99 8.49 -8.13
N TYR A 290 6.77 9.02 -8.05
CA TYR A 290 6.21 9.98 -8.99
C TYR A 290 5.50 11.07 -8.19
N SER A 291 5.80 12.33 -8.47
CA SER A 291 5.08 13.44 -7.85
C SER A 291 4.81 14.58 -8.82
N SER A 292 3.73 15.28 -8.54
CA SER A 292 3.36 16.57 -9.11
C SER A 292 4.22 17.74 -8.59
N HIS A 293 4.80 17.62 -7.39
CA HIS A 293 5.51 18.71 -6.71
C HIS A 293 6.97 18.35 -6.45
N ARG A 294 7.79 19.37 -6.26
CA ARG A 294 9.17 19.23 -5.83
C ARG A 294 9.25 19.37 -4.32
N PHE A 295 9.73 18.34 -3.64
CA PHE A 295 9.97 18.37 -2.21
C PHE A 295 11.43 18.73 -1.90
N LYS A 296 11.65 19.22 -0.68
CA LYS A 296 12.99 19.45 -0.13
C LYS A 296 13.25 18.43 0.97
N PRO A 297 14.47 17.88 1.07
CA PRO A 297 14.84 17.02 2.19
C PRO A 297 14.63 17.76 3.51
N LEU A 298 13.91 17.13 4.43
CA LEU A 298 13.79 17.58 5.81
C LEU A 298 14.72 16.72 6.68
N LEU A 299 15.75 17.33 7.24
CA LEU A 299 16.62 16.65 8.19
C LEU A 299 15.90 16.54 9.54
N TRP A 300 15.15 15.45 9.73
CA TRP A 300 14.21 15.29 10.84
C TRP A 300 14.81 15.65 12.19
N THR A 301 15.99 15.12 12.53
CA THR A 301 16.63 15.38 13.84
C THR A 301 17.04 16.83 14.04
N GLN A 302 17.44 17.54 12.98
CA GLN A 302 17.76 18.97 13.07
C GLN A 302 16.49 19.81 13.17
N PHE A 303 15.45 19.41 12.45
CA PHE A 303 14.15 20.08 12.48
C PHE A 303 13.46 19.88 13.83
N GLU A 304 13.45 18.66 14.36
CA GLU A 304 12.98 18.30 15.69
C GLU A 304 13.69 19.14 16.75
N LYS A 305 15.04 19.15 16.75
CA LYS A 305 15.82 20.01 17.66
C LYS A 305 15.45 21.48 17.53
N PHE A 306 15.29 21.99 16.30
CA PHE A 306 14.88 23.37 16.08
C PHE A 306 13.49 23.66 16.66
N ILE A 307 12.53 22.74 16.50
CA ILE A 307 11.19 22.85 17.08
C ILE A 307 11.27 22.78 18.60
N ASP A 308 12.04 21.87 19.19
CA ASP A 308 12.21 21.77 20.64
C ASP A 308 12.84 23.04 21.23
N ASP A 309 13.85 23.59 20.56
CA ASP A 309 14.50 24.84 20.97
C ASP A 309 13.51 26.03 20.96
N GLN A 310 12.57 26.08 20.00
CA GLN A 310 11.60 27.18 19.83
C GLN A 310 10.29 26.97 20.63
N CYS A 311 9.85 25.74 20.74
CA CYS A 311 8.56 25.31 21.27
C CYS A 311 8.81 24.15 22.24
N HIS A 312 9.48 24.44 23.36
CA HIS A 312 9.75 23.47 24.42
C HIS A 312 8.45 22.77 24.83
N SER A 313 8.26 21.51 24.41
CA SER A 313 7.13 20.70 24.83
C SER A 313 7.38 20.17 26.23
N ALA A 314 6.60 20.66 27.20
CA ALA A 314 6.65 20.18 28.58
C ALA A 314 6.29 18.68 28.73
N GLU A 315 5.66 18.09 27.71
CA GLU A 315 5.28 16.67 27.68
C GLU A 315 6.42 15.74 27.25
N CYS A 316 7.39 16.26 26.48
CA CYS A 316 8.50 15.48 25.94
C CYS A 316 9.72 15.46 26.87
N TYR A 317 9.84 16.45 27.75
CA TYR A 317 10.94 16.57 28.70
C TYR A 317 10.36 16.79 30.09
N HIS A 318 10.15 15.70 30.84
CA HIS A 318 10.07 15.80 32.29
C HIS A 318 11.38 16.44 32.76
N SER A 319 11.30 17.60 33.39
CA SER A 319 12.46 18.23 34.02
C SER A 319 13.13 17.19 34.92
N GLU A 320 14.39 16.86 34.65
CA GLU A 320 15.26 16.02 35.49
C GLU A 320 15.58 16.72 36.82
N MET A 321 14.55 17.10 37.57
CA MET A 321 14.61 17.64 38.91
C MET A 321 13.57 16.92 39.75
N GLU A 322 13.72 15.61 39.93
CA GLU A 322 13.44 14.96 41.21
C GLU A 322 13.94 13.50 41.23
N GLU A 323 14.91 13.29 42.13
CA GLU A 323 15.28 12.06 42.83
C GLU A 323 16.07 10.94 42.11
N ARG A 324 17.30 10.77 42.62
CA ARG A 324 18.17 9.61 42.43
C ARG A 324 17.46 8.31 42.88
N PRO A 325 17.85 7.15 42.31
CA PRO A 325 17.04 5.93 42.37
C PRO A 325 17.02 5.32 43.77
N VAL A 326 15.81 5.17 44.33
CA VAL A 326 15.55 4.17 45.37
C VAL A 326 15.42 2.83 44.66
N THR A 327 16.41 1.97 44.84
CA THR A 327 16.36 0.56 44.45
C THR A 327 15.17 -0.11 45.14
N SER A 328 14.12 -0.44 44.38
CA SER A 328 13.03 -1.29 44.87
C SER A 328 13.42 -2.77 44.70
N PRO A 329 13.45 -3.57 45.79
CA PRO A 329 13.82 -4.98 45.75
C PRO A 329 12.60 -5.82 45.37
N THR A 330 12.11 -5.75 44.12
CA THR A 330 11.10 -6.69 43.64
C THR A 330 11.10 -6.84 42.11
N LEU A 331 12.21 -7.32 41.55
CA LEU A 331 12.24 -7.99 40.24
C LEU A 331 13.26 -9.12 40.34
N GLN A 332 12.86 -10.21 41.00
CA GLN A 332 13.51 -11.51 40.79
C GLN A 332 13.09 -11.97 39.39
N LEU A 333 13.97 -11.75 38.42
CA LEU A 333 13.99 -12.52 37.19
C LEU A 333 14.62 -13.87 37.51
N ASP A 334 13.78 -14.88 37.76
CA ASP A 334 14.22 -16.26 37.67
C ASP A 334 14.38 -16.61 36.19
N ASP A 335 15.64 -16.71 35.79
CA ASP A 335 16.07 -17.29 34.53
C ASP A 335 16.17 -18.81 34.70
N ALA A 336 15.39 -19.57 33.94
CA ALA A 336 15.69 -20.98 33.69
C ALA A 336 15.16 -21.41 32.30
N PRO A 337 16.02 -21.93 31.41
CA PRO A 337 15.63 -22.34 30.06
C PRO A 337 14.87 -23.67 30.11
N ARG A 338 13.63 -23.69 29.59
CA ARG A 338 12.97 -24.96 29.27
C ARG A 338 13.49 -25.46 27.92
N ARG A 339 14.16 -26.61 27.96
CA ARG A 339 14.49 -27.43 26.78
C ARG A 339 13.20 -27.75 26.01
N GLU A 340 13.07 -27.23 24.80
CA GLU A 340 12.12 -27.76 23.83
C GLU A 340 12.75 -29.00 23.18
N THR A 341 12.07 -30.13 23.33
CA THR A 341 12.31 -31.36 22.56
C THR A 341 11.89 -31.16 21.10
N PRO A 342 12.64 -31.68 20.12
CA PRO A 342 12.27 -31.57 18.72
C PRO A 342 11.07 -32.48 18.42
N VAL A 343 10.02 -31.91 17.83
CA VAL A 343 8.93 -32.67 17.20
C VAL A 343 9.36 -32.95 15.75
N PRO A 344 9.26 -34.20 15.26
CA PRO A 344 9.86 -34.59 14.00
C PRO A 344 9.12 -34.00 12.80
N GLU A 345 9.90 -33.55 11.81
CA GLU A 345 9.46 -33.24 10.46
C GLU A 345 8.84 -34.49 9.82
N SER A 346 7.56 -34.41 9.46
CA SER A 346 6.97 -35.32 8.48
C SER A 346 7.38 -34.86 7.09
N THR A 347 8.34 -35.57 6.51
CA THR A 347 8.48 -35.74 5.07
C THR A 347 7.17 -36.26 4.51
N ASP A 348 6.60 -35.58 3.53
CA ASP A 348 5.81 -36.25 2.50
C ASP A 348 6.14 -35.61 1.16
N ASP A 349 6.44 -36.52 0.26
CA ASP A 349 7.12 -36.34 -0.99
C ASP A 349 6.27 -35.66 -2.07
N GLU A 350 7.00 -35.21 -3.07
CA GLU A 350 6.54 -35.02 -4.44
C GLU A 350 5.54 -36.12 -4.86
N GLU A 351 4.38 -35.73 -5.37
CA GLU A 351 3.80 -36.46 -6.50
C GLU A 351 3.26 -35.51 -7.56
N VAL A 352 3.70 -35.85 -8.76
CA VAL A 352 3.41 -35.28 -10.07
C VAL A 352 1.93 -35.47 -10.41
N GLY A 353 1.28 -34.43 -10.92
CA GLY A 353 -0.08 -34.46 -11.48
C GLY A 353 -0.51 -33.11 -12.05
#